data_AF-A0A822Z700-F1
#
_entry.id   AF-A0A822Z700-F1
#
_cell.length_a   1.000
_cell.length_b   1.000
_cell.length_c   1.000
_cell.angle_alpha   90.00
_cell.angle_beta   90.00
_cell.angle_gamma   90.00
#
_symmetry.space_group_name_H-M   'P 1'
#
loop_
_entity.id
_entity.type
_entity.pdbx_description
1 polymer ?
#
loop_
_entity_poly.entity_id
_entity_poly.type
_entity_poly.pdbx_seq_one_letter_code
_entity_poly.pdbx_strand_id
1 'polypeptide(L)'
;MKKIPSQHPAPDEIPTSTSLIKVIRQSQSLQKSHGDTHLAVDQLILGLLEDSQIRDLLKEAGVSVAGVKSEVESASSDTNFQALKTYGCDLVEQAGKLDPVIGRDEEIRRVIWILSRRTKNNPVLIGEPGVGKTAMVEGLAQRIVRGDVPNNLLDVRLITLDMGALVAGAKYRGEFEERMKGKIILFIDEIHLVLGAGRTEGSVDVANLFKPMLARGQLRCIGATTLEEYRKRVEKDAAFERRFQQVYVAEPSVADTINILRGLKERYEGHHGVQIQGRALVVATQLSSCYITGRHLPDKAIDLVDEACANVRV
;
A
#
# COMPACT_ATOMS: atom_id res chain seq x y z
N MET A 1 24.90 5.93 -38.29
CA MET A 1 23.63 5.28 -38.76
C MET A 1 23.75 4.55 -40.11
N LYS A 2 24.09 3.25 -40.10
CA LYS A 2 23.79 2.37 -41.26
C LYS A 2 22.27 2.34 -41.44
N LYS A 3 21.76 2.84 -42.57
CA LYS A 3 20.33 2.76 -42.89
C LYS A 3 19.91 1.29 -42.89
N ILE A 4 18.99 0.93 -42.01
CA ILE A 4 18.35 -0.40 -42.03
C ILE A 4 17.70 -0.56 -43.41
N PRO A 5 17.93 -1.68 -44.11
CA PRO A 5 17.35 -1.89 -45.44
C PRO A 5 15.82 -1.79 -45.37
N SER A 6 15.23 -1.06 -46.30
CA SER A 6 13.78 -0.97 -46.47
C SER A 6 13.33 -1.95 -47.56
N GLN A 7 12.18 -2.58 -47.37
CA GLN A 7 11.57 -3.48 -48.35
C GLN A 7 10.23 -2.90 -48.84
N HIS A 8 9.90 -3.17 -50.11
CA HIS A 8 8.61 -2.86 -50.73
C HIS A 8 8.14 -4.06 -51.56
N PRO A 9 6.91 -4.57 -51.35
CA PRO A 9 5.95 -4.18 -50.31
C PRO A 9 6.47 -4.48 -48.89
N ALA A 10 5.86 -3.86 -47.88
CA ALA A 10 6.21 -4.16 -46.49
C ALA A 10 5.90 -5.65 -46.19
N PRO A 11 6.78 -6.38 -45.50
CA PRO A 11 6.49 -7.74 -45.07
C PRO A 11 5.32 -7.74 -44.07
N ASP A 12 4.44 -8.73 -44.18
CA ASP A 12 3.26 -8.87 -43.29
C ASP A 12 3.68 -9.14 -41.83
N GLU A 13 4.81 -9.81 -41.61
CA GLU A 13 5.38 -10.04 -40.28
C GLU A 13 6.90 -9.81 -40.29
N ILE A 14 7.40 -9.10 -39.28
CA ILE A 14 8.84 -8.89 -39.06
C ILE A 14 9.30 -9.89 -38.00
N PRO A 15 10.11 -10.90 -38.35
CA PRO A 15 10.58 -11.88 -37.39
C PRO A 15 11.53 -11.25 -36.38
N THR A 16 11.50 -11.75 -35.14
CA THR A 16 12.43 -11.33 -34.09
C THR A 16 13.87 -11.62 -34.48
N SER A 17 14.74 -10.61 -34.40
CA SER A 17 16.16 -10.80 -34.68
C SER A 17 16.83 -11.68 -33.62
N THR A 18 17.88 -12.39 -34.03
CA THR A 18 18.71 -13.17 -33.11
C THR A 18 19.40 -12.28 -32.05
N SER A 19 19.71 -11.02 -32.39
CA SER A 19 20.23 -10.04 -31.43
C SER A 19 19.23 -9.72 -30.32
N LEU A 20 17.95 -9.50 -30.68
CA LEU A 20 16.89 -9.22 -29.70
C LEU A 20 16.65 -10.42 -28.76
N ILE A 21 16.63 -11.64 -29.31
CA ILE A 21 16.48 -12.86 -28.50
C ILE A 21 17.65 -13.01 -27.51
N LYS A 22 18.87 -12.66 -27.93
CA LYS A 22 20.05 -12.71 -27.05
C LYS A 22 19.96 -11.69 -25.91
N VAL A 23 19.55 -10.45 -26.22
CA VAL A 23 19.31 -9.40 -25.22
C VAL A 23 18.27 -9.85 -24.20
N ILE A 24 17.11 -10.35 -24.65
CA ILE A 24 16.03 -10.81 -23.75
C ILE A 24 16.53 -11.93 -22.82
N ARG A 25 17.30 -12.89 -23.34
CA ARG A 25 17.87 -13.98 -22.51
C ARG A 25 18.86 -13.45 -21.47
N GLN A 26 19.69 -12.47 -21.81
CA GLN A 26 20.63 -11.86 -20.87
C GLN A 26 19.90 -11.06 -19.79
N SER A 27 18.89 -10.29 -20.16
CA SER A 27 18.01 -9.60 -19.22
C SER A 27 17.30 -10.56 -18.27
N GLN A 28 16.85 -11.74 -18.74
CA GLN A 28 16.28 -12.79 -17.89
C GLN A 28 17.33 -13.43 -16.95
N SER A 29 18.59 -13.52 -17.38
CA SER A 29 19.66 -13.98 -16.49
C SER A 29 19.93 -12.97 -15.37
N LEU A 30 19.93 -11.67 -15.71
CA LEU A 30 20.06 -10.57 -14.75
C LEU A 30 18.90 -10.56 -13.75
N GLN A 31 17.66 -10.69 -14.25
CA GLN A 31 16.45 -10.87 -13.45
C GLN A 31 16.60 -11.97 -12.39
N LYS A 32 17.05 -13.17 -12.82
CA LYS A 32 17.25 -14.30 -11.90
C LYS A 32 18.35 -14.02 -10.88
N SER A 33 19.45 -13.36 -11.28
CA SER A 33 20.52 -13.01 -10.35
C SER A 33 20.12 -11.96 -9.32
N HIS A 34 19.19 -11.06 -9.68
CA HIS A 34 18.63 -10.05 -8.78
C HIS A 34 17.48 -10.61 -7.91
N GLY A 35 17.00 -11.82 -8.19
CA GLY A 35 15.92 -12.47 -7.42
C GLY A 35 14.52 -11.95 -7.75
N ASP A 36 14.36 -11.20 -8.84
CA ASP A 36 13.07 -10.65 -9.22
C ASP A 36 12.17 -11.72 -9.85
N THR A 37 10.86 -11.61 -9.62
CA THR A 37 9.86 -12.56 -10.18
C THR A 37 9.50 -12.26 -11.63
N HIS A 38 9.63 -10.99 -12.05
CA HIS A 38 9.29 -10.51 -13.39
C HIS A 38 10.46 -9.74 -13.99
N LEU A 39 10.56 -9.74 -15.33
CA LEU A 39 11.59 -8.99 -16.05
C LEU A 39 11.29 -7.50 -15.99
N ALA A 40 12.12 -6.74 -15.29
CA ALA A 40 11.97 -5.31 -15.14
C ALA A 40 12.68 -4.53 -16.26
N VAL A 41 12.29 -3.26 -16.45
CA VAL A 41 12.75 -2.41 -17.56
C VAL A 41 14.23 -2.07 -17.44
N ASP A 42 14.72 -1.88 -16.22
CA ASP A 42 16.13 -1.71 -15.90
C ASP A 42 16.99 -2.91 -16.35
N GLN A 43 16.55 -4.14 -16.08
CA GLN A 43 17.23 -5.36 -16.52
C GLN A 43 17.21 -5.51 -18.04
N LEU A 44 16.13 -5.05 -18.68
CA LEU A 44 16.05 -4.96 -20.13
C LEU A 44 17.07 -3.96 -20.68
N ILE A 45 17.19 -2.77 -20.08
CA ILE A 45 18.16 -1.75 -20.46
C ILE A 45 19.59 -2.25 -20.24
N LEU A 46 19.89 -2.89 -19.11
CA LEU A 46 21.20 -3.47 -18.83
C LEU A 46 21.58 -4.56 -19.85
N GLY A 47 20.62 -5.39 -20.27
CA GLY A 47 20.83 -6.37 -21.35
C GLY A 47 21.05 -5.70 -22.72
N LEU A 48 20.33 -4.61 -23.03
CA LEU A 48 20.51 -3.84 -24.26
C LEU A 48 21.91 -3.21 -24.34
N LEU A 49 22.47 -2.77 -23.20
CA LEU A 49 23.84 -2.26 -23.13
C LEU A 49 24.89 -3.32 -23.48
N GLU A 50 24.54 -4.61 -23.45
CA GLU A 50 25.45 -5.67 -23.87
C GLU A 50 25.54 -5.84 -25.40
N ASP A 51 24.54 -5.37 -26.15
CA ASP A 51 24.52 -5.48 -27.61
C ASP A 51 25.51 -4.49 -28.27
N SER A 52 26.32 -4.98 -29.21
CA SER A 52 27.35 -4.18 -29.86
C SER A 52 26.79 -3.02 -30.68
N GLN A 53 25.64 -3.21 -31.35
CA GLN A 53 25.04 -2.17 -32.17
C GLN A 53 24.52 -1.03 -31.31
N ILE A 54 23.95 -1.35 -30.15
CA ILE A 54 23.47 -0.35 -29.19
C ILE A 54 24.62 0.39 -28.53
N ARG A 55 25.71 -0.29 -28.15
CA ARG A 55 26.91 0.37 -27.62
C ARG A 55 27.51 1.35 -28.63
N ASP A 56 27.55 0.99 -29.90
CA ASP A 56 28.09 1.86 -30.95
C ASP A 56 27.17 3.07 -31.20
N LEU A 57 25.85 2.88 -31.16
CA LEU A 57 24.87 3.98 -31.24
C LEU A 57 24.99 4.95 -30.05
N LEU A 58 25.15 4.43 -28.82
CA LEU A 58 25.35 5.27 -27.64
C LEU A 58 26.65 6.08 -27.72
N LYS A 59 27.73 5.48 -28.24
CA LYS A 59 28.98 6.20 -28.52
C LYS A 59 28.82 7.27 -29.59
N GLU A 60 28.12 6.97 -30.70
CA GLU A 60 27.78 7.98 -31.73
C GLU A 60 26.96 9.14 -31.14
N ALA A 61 26.09 8.86 -30.17
CA ALA A 61 25.28 9.86 -29.47
C ALA A 61 26.03 10.60 -28.33
N GLY A 62 27.31 10.28 -28.07
CA GLY A 62 28.10 10.90 -27.01
C GLY A 62 27.74 10.43 -25.59
N VAL A 63 26.99 9.34 -25.46
CA VAL A 63 26.55 8.78 -24.17
C VAL A 63 27.47 7.62 -23.76
N SER A 64 28.03 7.69 -22.56
CA SER A 64 28.89 6.62 -22.05
C SER A 64 28.07 5.43 -21.54
N VAL A 65 28.42 4.21 -21.98
CA VAL A 65 27.76 2.96 -21.54
C VAL A 65 27.88 2.76 -20.02
N ALA A 66 29.04 3.14 -19.45
CA ALA A 66 29.26 3.08 -18.00
C ALA A 66 28.35 4.05 -17.24
N GLY A 67 28.13 5.27 -17.77
CA GLY A 67 27.23 6.25 -17.19
C GLY A 67 25.76 5.82 -17.22
N VAL A 68 25.31 5.22 -18.34
CA VAL A 68 23.94 4.66 -18.41
C VAL A 68 23.79 3.52 -17.42
N LYS A 69 24.79 2.63 -17.32
CA LYS A 69 24.77 1.52 -16.36
C LYS A 69 24.68 2.02 -14.91
N SER A 70 25.49 3.02 -14.53
CA SER A 70 25.43 3.59 -13.18
C SER A 70 24.12 4.32 -12.89
N GLU A 71 23.54 5.00 -13.88
CA GLU A 71 22.25 5.71 -13.72
C GLU A 71 21.08 4.73 -13.60
N VAL A 72 21.13 3.62 -14.34
CA VAL A 72 20.14 2.54 -14.23
C VAL A 72 20.29 1.84 -12.89
N GLU A 73 21.51 1.47 -12.47
CA GLU A 73 21.75 0.86 -11.16
C GLU A 73 21.36 1.80 -10.01
N SER A 74 21.55 3.12 -10.14
CA SER A 74 21.13 4.10 -9.12
C SER A 74 19.61 4.28 -9.08
N ALA A 75 18.94 4.30 -10.24
CA ALA A 75 17.49 4.36 -10.34
C ALA A 75 16.80 3.06 -9.90
N SER A 76 17.43 1.91 -10.14
CA SER A 76 17.00 0.58 -9.65
C SER A 76 17.30 0.40 -8.17
N SER A 77 18.32 1.08 -7.64
CA SER A 77 18.62 1.13 -6.22
C SER A 77 17.61 2.04 -5.51
N ASP A 78 16.40 1.52 -5.40
CA ASP A 78 15.32 1.96 -4.54
C ASP A 78 15.73 1.68 -3.06
N THR A 79 16.94 2.10 -2.67
CA THR A 79 17.55 1.93 -1.35
C THR A 79 16.71 2.61 -0.27
N ASN A 80 16.05 3.71 -0.62
CA ASN A 80 15.04 4.35 0.23
C ASN A 80 13.79 3.48 0.41
N PHE A 81 13.40 2.69 -0.60
CA PHE A 81 12.22 1.83 -0.56
C PHE A 81 12.45 0.52 0.20
N GLN A 82 13.57 -0.17 -0.04
CA GLN A 82 13.93 -1.39 0.71
C GLN A 82 14.05 -1.10 2.22
N ALA A 83 14.51 0.10 2.59
CA ALA A 83 14.59 0.51 3.99
C ALA A 83 13.23 0.87 4.61
N LEU A 84 12.24 1.32 3.83
CA LEU A 84 10.87 1.55 4.30
C LEU A 84 10.12 0.24 4.58
N LYS A 85 10.44 -0.85 3.85
CA LYS A 85 9.96 -2.20 4.17
C LYS A 85 10.38 -2.69 5.55
N THR A 86 11.45 -2.12 6.12
CA THR A 86 11.89 -2.41 7.50
C THR A 86 10.95 -1.84 8.55
N TYR A 87 10.20 -0.77 8.22
CA TYR A 87 9.31 -0.06 9.15
C TYR A 87 7.82 -0.28 8.85
N GLY A 88 7.49 -1.03 7.81
CA GLY A 88 6.13 -1.08 7.30
C GLY A 88 5.90 -2.01 6.12
N CYS A 89 4.63 -2.21 5.77
CA CYS A 89 4.23 -3.00 4.61
C CYS A 89 3.62 -2.10 3.53
N ASP A 90 4.02 -2.31 2.27
CA ASP A 90 3.39 -1.64 1.13
C ASP A 90 2.10 -2.35 0.73
N LEU A 91 0.96 -1.70 0.96
CA LEU A 91 -0.36 -2.24 0.65
C LEU A 91 -0.64 -2.24 -0.86
N VAL A 92 0.00 -1.36 -1.64
CA VAL A 92 -0.16 -1.33 -3.10
C VAL A 92 0.51 -2.55 -3.71
N GLU A 93 1.71 -2.91 -3.24
CA GLU A 93 2.42 -4.13 -3.64
C GLU A 93 1.64 -5.40 -3.23
N GLN A 94 1.02 -5.37 -2.05
CA GLN A 94 0.25 -6.49 -1.51
C GLN A 94 -1.19 -6.56 -2.02
N ALA A 95 -1.68 -5.56 -2.77
CA ALA A 95 -3.10 -5.40 -3.09
C ALA A 95 -3.75 -6.64 -3.74
N GLY A 96 -2.98 -7.41 -4.53
CA GLY A 96 -3.45 -8.66 -5.14
C GLY A 96 -3.68 -9.81 -4.16
N LYS A 97 -3.11 -9.73 -2.95
CA LYS A 97 -3.26 -10.71 -1.85
C LYS A 97 -4.26 -10.26 -0.80
N LEU A 98 -4.55 -8.96 -0.69
CA LEU A 98 -5.47 -8.41 0.31
C LEU A 98 -6.90 -8.89 0.09
N ASP A 99 -7.68 -8.96 1.17
CA ASP A 99 -9.09 -9.34 1.12
C ASP A 99 -9.91 -8.33 0.29
N PRO A 100 -10.94 -8.80 -0.44
CA PRO A 100 -11.83 -7.88 -1.14
C PRO A 100 -12.55 -6.99 -0.12
N VAL A 101 -12.61 -5.69 -0.41
CA VAL A 101 -13.30 -4.73 0.44
C VAL A 101 -14.73 -4.55 -0.07
N ILE A 102 -15.71 -4.82 0.78
CA ILE A 102 -17.15 -4.80 0.43
C ILE A 102 -17.86 -3.69 1.20
N GLY A 103 -18.70 -2.92 0.49
CA GLY A 103 -19.63 -1.97 1.10
C GLY A 103 -19.00 -0.70 1.68
N ARG A 104 -17.80 -0.32 1.24
CA ARG A 104 -17.04 0.84 1.74
C ARG A 104 -16.70 1.88 0.66
N ASP A 105 -17.43 1.88 -0.45
CA ASP A 105 -17.10 2.68 -1.63
C ASP A 105 -17.21 4.19 -1.39
N GLU A 106 -18.18 4.63 -0.59
CA GLU A 106 -18.40 6.04 -0.31
C GLU A 106 -17.30 6.61 0.59
N GLU A 107 -16.94 5.88 1.64
CA GLU A 107 -15.88 6.27 2.54
C GLU A 107 -14.52 6.26 1.81
N ILE A 108 -14.23 5.25 0.97
CA ILE A 108 -12.97 5.18 0.22
C ILE A 108 -12.91 6.36 -0.76
N ARG A 109 -14.01 6.66 -1.45
CA ARG A 109 -14.11 7.84 -2.32
C ARG A 109 -13.87 9.14 -1.54
N ARG A 110 -14.39 9.23 -0.31
CA ARG A 110 -14.16 10.38 0.58
C ARG A 110 -12.69 10.52 0.96
N VAL A 111 -12.00 9.42 1.25
CA VAL A 111 -10.55 9.40 1.53
C VAL A 111 -9.76 9.88 0.31
N ILE A 112 -10.07 9.39 -0.90
CA ILE A 112 -9.46 9.82 -2.17
C ILE A 112 -9.64 11.33 -2.39
N TRP A 113 -10.84 11.84 -2.14
CA TRP A 113 -11.13 13.28 -2.26
C TRP A 113 -10.28 14.11 -1.30
N ILE A 114 -10.16 13.67 -0.04
CA ILE A 114 -9.36 14.38 0.98
C ILE A 114 -7.89 14.40 0.59
N LEU A 115 -7.32 13.24 0.21
CA LEU A 115 -5.92 13.13 -0.22
C LEU A 115 -5.60 14.03 -1.42
N SER A 116 -6.61 14.31 -2.24
CA SER A 116 -6.49 15.18 -3.42
C SER A 116 -6.57 16.68 -3.13
N ARG A 117 -6.86 17.09 -1.89
CA ARG A 117 -6.93 18.50 -1.52
C ARG A 117 -5.55 19.14 -1.44
N ARG A 118 -5.52 20.46 -1.65
CA ARG A 118 -4.32 21.30 -1.43
C ARG A 118 -4.04 21.55 0.06
N THR A 119 -5.09 21.63 0.88
CA THR A 119 -5.02 21.84 2.33
C THR A 119 -5.96 20.88 3.05
N LYS A 120 -5.66 20.55 4.31
CA LYS A 120 -6.37 19.50 5.07
C LYS A 120 -6.47 18.20 4.29
N ASN A 121 -5.32 17.74 3.79
CA ASN A 121 -5.20 16.61 2.86
C ASN A 121 -4.80 15.29 3.53
N ASN A 122 -4.81 15.25 4.86
CA ASN A 122 -4.61 14.02 5.63
C ASN A 122 -5.95 13.54 6.19
N PRO A 123 -6.53 12.44 5.70
CA PRO A 123 -7.76 11.89 6.25
C PRO A 123 -7.49 11.21 7.61
N VAL A 124 -8.46 11.33 8.53
CA VAL A 124 -8.49 10.56 9.79
C VAL A 124 -9.76 9.74 9.81
N LEU A 125 -9.59 8.42 9.77
CA LEU A 125 -10.64 7.43 9.93
C LEU A 125 -11.03 7.37 11.41
N ILE A 126 -12.23 7.86 11.72
CA ILE A 126 -12.78 7.89 13.07
C ILE A 126 -13.87 6.83 13.15
N GLY A 127 -13.64 5.83 13.98
CA GLY A 127 -14.58 4.75 14.22
C GLY A 127 -14.10 3.87 15.35
N GLU A 128 -15.00 3.09 15.91
CA GLU A 128 -14.68 2.16 16.98
C GLU A 128 -13.76 1.02 16.49
N PRO A 129 -13.07 0.30 17.39
CA PRO A 129 -12.29 -0.86 17.01
C PRO A 129 -13.16 -1.93 16.34
N GLY A 130 -12.62 -2.62 15.33
CA GLY A 130 -13.31 -3.71 14.64
C GLY A 130 -14.27 -3.32 13.51
N VAL A 131 -14.54 -2.03 13.27
CA VAL A 131 -15.46 -1.59 12.19
C VAL A 131 -14.88 -1.68 10.77
N GLY A 132 -13.60 -2.04 10.63
CA GLY A 132 -12.93 -2.17 9.32
C GLY A 132 -12.15 -0.92 8.86
N LYS A 133 -11.55 -0.15 9.78
CA LYS A 133 -10.69 1.01 9.44
C LYS A 133 -9.46 0.62 8.64
N THR A 134 -8.89 -0.57 8.85
CA THR A 134 -7.76 -1.08 8.06
C THR A 134 -8.22 -1.51 6.67
N ALA A 135 -9.35 -2.22 6.58
CA ALA A 135 -9.95 -2.64 5.31
C ALA A 135 -10.24 -1.45 4.36
N MET A 136 -10.62 -0.29 4.91
CA MET A 136 -10.74 0.96 4.15
C MET A 136 -9.46 1.36 3.40
N VAL A 137 -8.31 1.18 4.03
CA VAL A 137 -7.00 1.55 3.50
C VAL A 137 -6.50 0.51 2.51
N GLU A 138 -6.77 -0.77 2.78
CA GLU A 138 -6.54 -1.86 1.83
C GLU A 138 -7.38 -1.67 0.55
N GLY A 139 -8.63 -1.23 0.69
CA GLY A 139 -9.52 -0.92 -0.44
C GLY A 139 -9.03 0.28 -1.25
N LEU A 140 -8.43 1.28 -0.59
CA LEU A 140 -7.73 2.36 -1.28
C LEU A 140 -6.53 1.81 -2.09
N ALA A 141 -5.73 0.92 -1.52
CA ALA A 141 -4.61 0.31 -2.24
C ALA A 141 -5.07 -0.46 -3.48
N GLN A 142 -6.14 -1.24 -3.36
CA GLN A 142 -6.76 -1.95 -4.50
C GLN A 142 -7.22 -0.99 -5.61
N ARG A 143 -7.78 0.17 -5.25
CA ARG A 143 -8.18 1.19 -6.24
C ARG A 143 -6.99 1.87 -6.91
N ILE A 144 -5.91 2.14 -6.17
CA ILE A 144 -4.66 2.66 -6.74
C ILE A 144 -4.13 1.70 -7.80
N VAL A 145 -4.04 0.40 -7.49
CA VAL A 145 -3.55 -0.62 -8.45
C VAL A 145 -4.46 -0.74 -9.67
N ARG A 146 -5.79 -0.63 -9.49
CA ARG A 146 -6.76 -0.66 -10.61
C ARG A 146 -6.76 0.62 -11.45
N GLY A 147 -6.10 1.69 -11.00
CA GLY A 147 -6.18 3.00 -11.62
C GLY A 147 -7.50 3.74 -11.39
N ASP A 148 -8.33 3.30 -10.44
CA ASP A 148 -9.58 3.97 -10.03
C ASP A 148 -9.30 5.09 -9.01
N VAL A 149 -8.35 5.96 -9.34
CA VAL A 149 -7.94 7.13 -8.55
C VAL A 149 -7.53 8.28 -9.48
N PRO A 150 -7.61 9.55 -9.03
CA PRO A 150 -7.15 10.66 -9.86
C PRO A 150 -5.63 10.62 -10.09
N ASN A 151 -5.16 11.32 -11.12
CA ASN A 151 -3.77 11.27 -11.58
C ASN A 151 -2.70 11.60 -10.52
N ASN A 152 -3.08 12.39 -9.51
CA ASN A 152 -2.20 12.71 -8.38
C ASN A 152 -1.94 11.53 -7.44
N LEU A 153 -2.71 10.44 -7.56
CA LEU A 153 -2.64 9.23 -6.75
C LEU A 153 -2.25 7.97 -7.56
N LEU A 154 -2.15 8.06 -8.90
CA LEU A 154 -1.93 6.91 -9.79
C LEU A 154 -0.59 6.17 -9.60
N ASP A 155 0.41 6.78 -8.95
CA ASP A 155 1.71 6.15 -8.65
C ASP A 155 2.11 6.31 -7.18
N VAL A 156 1.13 6.45 -6.30
CA VAL A 156 1.40 6.66 -4.89
C VAL A 156 1.53 5.33 -4.18
N ARG A 157 2.59 5.16 -3.39
CA ARG A 157 2.72 4.01 -2.49
C ARG A 157 1.96 4.26 -1.20
N LEU A 158 1.33 3.20 -0.67
CA LEU A 158 0.57 3.25 0.57
C LEU A 158 1.22 2.30 1.58
N ILE A 159 1.92 2.85 2.56
CA ILE A 159 2.75 2.09 3.49
C ILE A 159 2.10 2.09 4.88
N THR A 160 1.82 0.92 5.44
CA THR A 160 1.42 0.80 6.84
C THR A 160 2.64 0.99 7.73
N LEU A 161 2.52 1.80 8.77
CA LEU A 161 3.60 2.04 9.72
C LEU A 161 3.48 1.09 10.91
N ASP A 162 4.50 0.29 11.16
CA ASP A 162 4.62 -0.48 12.39
C ASP A 162 5.29 0.38 13.48
N MET A 163 4.51 0.73 14.49
CA MET A 163 4.96 1.51 15.63
C MET A 163 6.02 0.79 16.46
N GLY A 164 5.96 -0.55 16.56
CA GLY A 164 6.96 -1.36 17.26
C GLY A 164 8.31 -1.33 16.54
N ALA A 165 8.30 -1.52 15.23
CA ALA A 165 9.51 -1.42 14.40
C ALA A 165 10.15 -0.03 14.45
N LEU A 166 9.33 1.03 14.48
CA LEU A 166 9.81 2.41 14.58
C LEU A 166 10.52 2.69 15.92
N VAL A 167 9.93 2.23 17.03
CA VAL A 167 10.52 2.40 18.38
C VAL A 167 11.80 1.59 18.53
N ALA A 168 11.85 0.37 18.00
CA ALA A 168 13.06 -0.46 18.00
C ALA A 168 14.20 0.12 17.14
N GLY A 169 13.86 0.83 16.06
CA GLY A 169 14.80 1.43 15.11
C GLY A 169 15.23 2.87 15.39
N ALA A 170 14.92 3.43 16.58
CA ALA A 170 15.02 4.86 16.91
C ALA A 170 16.42 5.52 16.76
N LYS A 171 17.47 4.76 16.46
CA LYS A 171 18.82 5.30 16.17
C LYS A 171 18.93 6.04 14.83
N TYR A 172 17.99 5.87 13.89
CA TYR A 172 18.11 6.38 12.50
C TYR A 172 17.03 7.38 12.08
N ARG A 173 16.70 8.33 12.97
CA ARG A 173 15.70 9.39 12.72
C ARG A 173 15.91 10.17 11.42
N GLY A 174 17.14 10.60 11.16
CA GLY A 174 17.48 11.38 9.97
C GLY A 174 17.27 10.59 8.69
N GLU A 175 17.57 9.29 8.72
CA GLU A 175 17.34 8.42 7.57
C GLU A 175 15.84 8.25 7.30
N PHE A 176 15.01 8.15 8.34
CA PHE A 176 13.56 8.05 8.18
C PHE A 176 12.96 9.29 7.51
N GLU A 177 13.35 10.51 7.93
CA GLU A 177 12.87 11.75 7.30
C GLU A 177 13.30 11.87 5.83
N GLU A 178 14.53 11.46 5.50
CA GLU A 178 15.03 11.50 4.14
C GLU A 178 14.34 10.48 3.24
N ARG A 179 14.03 9.30 3.78
CA ARG A 179 13.34 8.20 3.09
C ARG A 179 11.84 8.46 2.88
N MET A 180 11.24 9.35 3.67
CA MET A 180 9.83 9.76 3.54
C MET A 180 9.57 10.75 2.39
N LYS A 181 10.61 11.19 1.67
CA LYS A 181 10.47 12.10 0.52
C LYS A 181 9.98 11.32 -0.70
N GLY A 182 8.79 11.62 -1.20
CA GLY A 182 8.28 11.06 -2.45
C GLY A 182 6.76 11.01 -2.56
N LYS A 183 6.25 10.24 -3.53
CA LYS A 183 4.83 9.90 -3.67
C LYS A 183 4.44 8.78 -2.70
N ILE A 184 4.56 9.04 -1.40
CA ILE A 184 4.25 8.07 -0.34
C ILE A 184 3.11 8.60 0.53
N ILE A 185 2.14 7.73 0.82
CA ILE A 185 1.14 7.95 1.86
C ILE A 185 1.40 6.94 2.98
N LEU A 186 1.51 7.42 4.21
CA LEU A 186 1.58 6.54 5.37
C LEU A 186 0.20 6.23 5.91
N PHE A 187 -0.04 4.98 6.25
CA PHE A 187 -1.13 4.60 7.13
C PHE A 187 -0.60 4.42 8.55
N ILE A 188 -1.16 5.18 9.48
CA ILE A 188 -0.83 5.12 10.91
C ILE A 188 -2.08 4.64 11.62
N ASP A 189 -2.08 3.37 12.01
CA ASP A 189 -3.10 2.89 12.93
C ASP A 189 -2.87 3.51 14.31
N GLU A 190 -3.95 3.76 15.03
CA GLU A 190 -3.92 4.42 16.34
C GLU A 190 -3.08 5.71 16.34
N ILE A 191 -3.37 6.63 15.40
CA ILE A 191 -2.59 7.86 15.21
C ILE A 191 -2.46 8.70 16.51
N HIS A 192 -3.40 8.57 17.43
CA HIS A 192 -3.34 9.23 18.74
C HIS A 192 -2.13 8.80 19.59
N LEU A 193 -1.53 7.62 19.37
CA LEU A 193 -0.28 7.20 20.04
C LEU A 193 0.89 8.06 19.59
N VAL A 194 0.96 8.35 18.28
CA VAL A 194 1.94 9.28 17.71
C VAL A 194 1.71 10.70 18.22
N LEU A 195 0.47 11.12 18.42
CA LEU A 195 0.13 12.51 18.75
C LEU A 195 0.09 12.79 20.26
N GLY A 196 -0.14 11.76 21.08
CA GLY A 196 -0.39 11.82 22.52
C GLY A 196 0.83 11.59 23.42
N ALA A 197 1.99 11.27 22.85
CA ALA A 197 3.23 10.86 23.52
C ALA A 197 3.99 11.98 24.28
N GLY A 198 3.26 12.82 25.02
CA GLY A 198 3.83 13.92 25.82
C GLY A 198 3.67 13.77 27.33
N ARG A 199 3.17 12.63 27.84
CA ARG A 199 2.85 12.49 29.29
C ARG A 199 3.20 11.15 29.94
N THR A 200 3.73 10.16 29.22
CA THR A 200 4.12 8.86 29.81
C THR A 200 5.56 8.51 29.46
N GLU A 201 6.35 8.27 30.50
CA GLU A 201 7.75 7.84 30.47
C GLU A 201 7.90 6.57 29.62
N GLY A 202 8.38 6.72 28.38
CA GLY A 202 8.64 5.60 27.46
C GLY A 202 8.22 5.83 26.01
N SER A 203 7.31 6.77 25.73
CA SER A 203 6.78 7.05 24.38
C SER A 203 7.55 8.14 23.60
N VAL A 204 8.77 8.44 24.02
CA VAL A 204 9.36 9.80 24.00
C VAL A 204 9.68 10.40 22.62
N ASP A 205 9.68 9.67 21.50
CA ASP A 205 10.37 10.19 20.30
C ASP A 205 9.58 10.26 18.99
N VAL A 206 8.36 9.72 18.94
CA VAL A 206 7.62 9.58 17.67
C VAL A 206 6.82 10.84 17.34
N ALA A 207 6.21 11.49 18.34
CA ALA A 207 5.47 12.74 18.15
C ALA A 207 6.35 13.86 17.57
N ASN A 208 7.59 13.94 18.06
CA ASN A 208 8.57 14.96 17.63
C ASN A 208 9.10 14.71 16.21
N LEU A 209 9.04 13.47 15.72
CA LEU A 209 9.39 13.12 14.34
C LEU A 209 8.31 13.61 13.36
N PHE A 210 7.04 13.34 13.66
CA PHE A 210 5.95 13.61 12.72
C PHE A 210 5.43 15.07 12.76
N LYS A 211 5.49 15.75 13.92
CA LYS A 211 4.99 17.13 14.07
C LYS A 211 5.60 18.12 13.07
N PRO A 212 6.94 18.20 12.91
CA PRO A 212 7.55 19.13 11.97
C PRO A 212 7.19 18.82 10.51
N MET A 213 7.15 17.54 10.13
CA MET A 213 6.83 17.13 8.75
C MET A 213 5.37 17.42 8.39
N LEU A 214 4.44 17.19 9.33
CA LEU A 214 3.02 17.52 9.18
C LEU A 214 2.78 19.03 9.15
N ALA A 215 3.46 19.79 10.01
CA ALA A 215 3.40 21.24 10.01
C ALA A 215 3.90 21.84 8.68
N ARG A 216 5.01 21.32 8.14
CA ARG A 216 5.58 21.70 6.84
C ARG A 216 4.80 21.19 5.63
N GLY A 217 3.85 20.26 5.82
CA GLY A 217 3.07 19.66 4.73
C GLY A 217 3.90 18.72 3.85
N GLN A 218 5.04 18.24 4.35
CA GLN A 218 5.93 17.31 3.65
C GLN A 218 5.47 15.85 3.81
N LEU A 219 4.67 15.57 4.85
CA LEU A 219 4.12 14.25 5.09
C LEU A 219 2.64 14.19 4.69
N ARG A 220 2.29 13.17 3.92
CA ARG A 220 0.91 12.77 3.67
C ARG A 220 0.62 11.46 4.40
N CYS A 221 -0.44 11.43 5.19
CA CYS A 221 -0.82 10.24 5.92
C CYS A 221 -2.34 10.07 6.05
N ILE A 222 -2.76 8.83 6.28
CA ILE A 222 -4.08 8.41 6.69
C ILE A 222 -3.94 7.93 8.14
N GLY A 223 -4.65 8.58 9.06
CA GLY A 223 -4.71 8.15 10.45
C GLY A 223 -5.95 7.33 10.74
N ALA A 224 -5.88 6.38 11.67
CA ALA A 224 -7.05 5.75 12.27
C ALA A 224 -7.07 5.99 13.79
N THR A 225 -8.24 6.22 14.37
CA THR A 225 -8.41 6.42 15.83
C THR A 225 -9.88 6.24 16.22
N THR A 226 -10.16 6.16 17.52
CA THR A 226 -11.52 6.22 18.05
C THR A 226 -12.01 7.67 18.18
N LEU A 227 -13.33 7.86 18.28
CA LEU A 227 -13.91 9.19 18.47
C LEU A 227 -13.43 9.86 19.76
N GLU A 228 -13.28 9.06 20.82
CA GLU A 228 -12.86 9.55 22.13
C GLU A 228 -11.41 10.06 22.11
N GLU A 229 -10.49 9.29 21.52
CA GLU A 229 -9.10 9.70 21.36
C GLU A 229 -8.95 10.91 20.46
N TYR A 230 -9.70 10.96 19.36
CA TYR A 230 -9.70 12.11 18.45
C TYR A 230 -10.01 13.40 19.21
N ARG A 231 -11.10 13.42 19.98
CA ARG A 231 -11.51 14.59 20.80
C ARG A 231 -10.50 14.93 21.89
N LYS A 232 -9.91 13.91 22.53
CA LYS A 232 -8.97 14.12 23.64
C LYS A 232 -7.59 14.60 23.18
N ARG A 233 -7.10 14.13 22.03
CA ARG A 233 -5.69 14.25 21.61
C ARG A 233 -5.47 15.00 20.31
N VAL A 234 -6.34 14.78 19.31
CA VAL A 234 -6.13 15.30 17.95
C VAL A 234 -6.79 16.67 17.77
N GLU A 235 -8.04 16.79 18.21
CA GLU A 235 -8.84 18.02 18.08
C GLU A 235 -8.29 19.19 18.90
N LYS A 236 -7.63 18.90 20.03
CA LYS A 236 -7.06 19.94 20.91
C LYS A 236 -5.76 20.54 20.39
N ASP A 237 -5.12 19.92 19.41
CA ASP A 237 -3.84 20.39 18.86
C ASP A 237 -4.07 21.18 17.56
N ALA A 238 -3.91 22.51 17.66
CA ALA A 238 -4.13 23.44 16.57
C ALA A 238 -3.22 23.22 15.35
N ALA A 239 -2.06 22.57 15.52
CA ALA A 239 -1.18 22.24 14.39
C ALA A 239 -1.77 21.10 13.54
N PHE A 240 -2.41 20.12 14.19
CA PHE A 240 -2.99 18.96 13.54
C PHE A 240 -4.37 19.22 12.95
N GLU A 241 -5.22 19.98 13.65
CA GLU A 241 -6.56 20.32 13.16
C GLU A 241 -6.53 21.04 11.78
N ARG A 242 -5.43 21.74 11.48
CA ARG A 242 -5.20 22.44 10.21
C ARG A 242 -4.69 21.54 9.07
N ARG A 243 -4.36 20.28 9.36
CA ARG A 243 -3.80 19.31 8.40
C ARG A 243 -4.70 18.10 8.19
N PHE A 244 -5.50 17.76 9.19
CA PHE A 244 -6.37 16.60 9.16
C PHE A 244 -7.81 16.94 8.78
N GLN A 245 -8.48 15.96 8.16
CA GLN A 245 -9.91 16.00 7.85
C GLN A 245 -10.56 14.70 8.31
N GLN A 246 -11.65 14.80 9.05
CA GLN A 246 -12.35 13.64 9.60
C GLN A 246 -13.11 12.87 8.51
N VAL A 247 -13.07 11.54 8.63
CA VAL A 247 -13.87 10.56 7.88
C VAL A 247 -14.46 9.60 8.90
N TYR A 248 -15.78 9.63 9.09
CA TYR A 248 -16.44 8.72 10.00
C TYR A 248 -16.60 7.35 9.34
N VAL A 249 -16.21 6.30 10.06
CA VAL A 249 -16.37 4.90 9.67
C VAL A 249 -17.34 4.28 10.66
N ALA A 250 -18.60 4.14 10.24
CA ALA A 250 -19.64 3.55 11.06
C ALA A 250 -19.57 2.02 11.06
N GLU A 251 -20.07 1.42 12.14
CA GLU A 251 -20.37 -0.01 12.19
C GLU A 251 -21.37 -0.35 11.05
N PRO A 252 -21.09 -1.36 10.22
CA PRO A 252 -21.99 -1.78 9.15
C PRO A 252 -23.28 -2.38 9.73
N SER A 253 -24.36 -2.33 8.94
CA SER A 253 -25.60 -3.01 9.33
C SER A 253 -25.43 -4.53 9.34
N VAL A 254 -26.37 -5.24 9.96
CA VAL A 254 -26.42 -6.72 9.91
C VAL A 254 -26.47 -7.20 8.45
N ALA A 255 -27.25 -6.53 7.59
CA ALA A 255 -27.36 -6.89 6.18
C ALA A 255 -26.05 -6.67 5.43
N ASP A 256 -25.37 -5.56 5.67
CA ASP A 256 -24.08 -5.25 5.04
C ASP A 256 -22.99 -6.21 5.53
N THR A 257 -23.01 -6.57 6.81
CA THR A 257 -22.07 -7.55 7.37
C THR A 257 -22.25 -8.94 6.76
N ILE A 258 -23.49 -9.36 6.50
CA ILE A 258 -23.74 -10.61 5.76
C ILE A 258 -23.11 -10.55 4.37
N ASN A 259 -23.18 -9.41 3.68
CA ASN A 259 -22.56 -9.25 2.36
C ASN A 259 -21.03 -9.24 2.44
N ILE A 260 -20.46 -8.63 3.49
CA ILE A 260 -19.02 -8.70 3.78
C ILE A 260 -18.59 -10.17 3.95
N LEU A 261 -19.27 -10.92 4.83
CA LEU A 261 -18.96 -12.33 5.08
C LEU A 261 -19.12 -13.20 3.82
N ARG A 262 -20.10 -12.91 2.96
CA ARG A 262 -20.25 -13.60 1.67
C ARG A 262 -19.06 -13.35 0.74
N GLY A 263 -18.53 -12.14 0.71
CA GLY A 263 -17.34 -11.80 -0.07
C GLY A 263 -16.05 -12.44 0.46
N LEU A 264 -15.97 -12.67 1.77
CA LEU A 264 -14.83 -13.34 2.41
C LEU A 264 -14.95 -14.87 2.42
N LYS A 265 -16.14 -15.41 2.14
CA LYS A 265 -16.48 -16.83 2.25
C LYS A 265 -15.44 -17.73 1.58
N GLU A 266 -15.14 -17.51 0.31
CA GLU A 266 -14.25 -18.39 -0.47
C GLU A 266 -12.83 -18.44 0.12
N ARG A 267 -12.36 -17.35 0.72
CA ARG A 267 -11.04 -17.29 1.35
C ARG A 267 -11.01 -18.10 2.65
N TYR A 268 -12.03 -18.00 3.48
CA TYR A 268 -12.14 -18.80 4.71
C TYR A 268 -12.33 -20.30 4.40
N GLU A 269 -13.16 -20.63 3.40
CA GLU A 269 -13.31 -22.02 2.92
C GLU A 269 -11.96 -22.58 2.45
N GLY A 270 -11.21 -21.81 1.65
CA GLY A 270 -9.89 -22.21 1.17
C GLY A 270 -8.84 -22.34 2.28
N HIS A 271 -8.87 -21.46 3.29
CA HIS A 271 -7.93 -21.48 4.42
C HIS A 271 -8.17 -22.68 5.35
N HIS A 272 -9.44 -22.95 5.68
CA HIS A 272 -9.82 -24.00 6.63
C HIS A 272 -10.07 -25.35 5.98
N GLY A 273 -10.30 -25.41 4.67
CA GLY A 273 -10.66 -26.63 3.95
C GLY A 273 -12.08 -27.11 4.27
N VAL A 274 -12.98 -26.20 4.62
CA VAL A 274 -14.38 -26.49 4.97
C VAL A 274 -15.34 -25.80 4.00
N GLN A 275 -16.61 -26.23 3.98
CA GLN A 275 -17.67 -25.52 3.27
C GLN A 275 -18.57 -24.75 4.23
N ILE A 276 -18.73 -23.46 3.98
CA ILE A 276 -19.53 -22.54 4.78
C ILE A 276 -20.91 -22.39 4.13
N GLN A 277 -21.94 -22.84 4.83
CA GLN A 277 -23.32 -22.66 4.38
C GLN A 277 -23.72 -21.18 4.45
N GLY A 278 -24.41 -20.67 3.42
CA GLY A 278 -24.87 -19.28 3.41
C GLY A 278 -25.77 -18.92 4.59
N ARG A 279 -26.56 -19.89 5.09
CA ARG A 279 -27.38 -19.73 6.30
C ARG A 279 -26.53 -19.55 7.56
N ALA A 280 -25.37 -20.20 7.64
CA ALA A 280 -24.47 -20.07 8.79
C ALA A 280 -23.95 -18.63 8.92
N LEU A 281 -23.62 -17.96 7.80
CA LEU A 281 -23.19 -16.55 7.81
C LEU A 281 -24.28 -15.62 8.37
N VAL A 282 -25.54 -15.85 7.97
CA VAL A 282 -26.70 -15.07 8.46
C VAL A 282 -26.86 -15.26 9.97
N VAL A 283 -26.84 -16.50 10.43
CA VAL A 283 -26.99 -16.83 11.86
C VAL A 283 -25.83 -16.28 12.68
N ALA A 284 -24.59 -16.44 12.23
CA ALA A 284 -23.41 -15.91 12.89
C ALA A 284 -23.48 -14.38 13.04
N THR A 285 -23.91 -13.68 11.99
CA THR A 285 -24.06 -12.22 12.05
C THR A 285 -25.16 -11.80 13.04
N GLN A 286 -26.32 -12.46 13.00
CA GLN A 286 -27.43 -12.14 13.90
C GLN A 286 -27.08 -12.41 15.36
N LEU A 287 -26.51 -13.58 15.65
CA LEU A 287 -26.14 -13.96 17.01
C LEU A 287 -25.01 -13.08 17.56
N SER A 288 -23.96 -12.82 16.77
CA SER A 288 -22.88 -11.92 17.21
C SER A 288 -23.39 -10.49 17.44
N SER A 289 -24.31 -10.00 16.60
CA SER A 289 -24.95 -8.69 16.80
C SER A 289 -25.75 -8.62 18.10
N CYS A 290 -26.48 -9.67 18.47
CA CYS A 290 -27.35 -9.69 19.65
C CYS A 290 -26.61 -9.98 20.96
N TYR A 291 -25.66 -10.91 20.95
CA TYR A 291 -25.08 -11.47 22.17
C TYR A 291 -23.66 -10.97 22.47
N ILE A 292 -22.92 -10.49 21.47
CA ILE A 292 -21.58 -9.91 21.67
C ILE A 292 -21.70 -8.39 21.61
N THR A 293 -21.97 -7.78 22.75
CA THR A 293 -22.23 -6.33 22.88
C THR A 293 -20.96 -5.49 23.07
N GLY A 294 -19.88 -6.09 23.56
CA GLY A 294 -18.59 -5.41 23.78
C GLY A 294 -17.70 -5.25 22.55
N ARG A 295 -18.13 -5.77 21.39
CA ARG A 295 -17.42 -5.68 20.10
C ARG A 295 -18.38 -5.25 19.01
N HIS A 296 -17.84 -4.83 17.87
CA HIS A 296 -18.61 -4.24 16.79
C HIS A 296 -18.49 -5.09 15.52
N LEU A 297 -19.50 -5.00 14.66
CA LEU A 297 -19.46 -5.55 13.32
C LEU A 297 -18.44 -4.77 12.45
N PRO A 298 -17.84 -5.40 11.43
CA PRO A 298 -17.99 -6.82 11.07
C PRO A 298 -17.09 -7.76 11.90
N ASP A 299 -16.12 -7.24 12.65
CA ASP A 299 -15.09 -8.01 13.38
C ASP A 299 -15.64 -9.18 14.20
N LYS A 300 -16.61 -8.94 15.09
CA LYS A 300 -17.19 -10.00 15.92
C LYS A 300 -17.89 -11.12 15.14
N ALA A 301 -18.42 -10.82 13.96
CA ALA A 301 -19.10 -11.81 13.13
C ALA A 301 -18.08 -12.62 12.32
N ILE A 302 -17.00 -11.97 11.86
CA ILE A 302 -15.87 -12.62 11.20
C ILE A 302 -15.22 -13.61 12.15
N ASP A 303 -14.90 -13.18 13.37
CA ASP A 303 -14.29 -14.02 14.42
C ASP A 303 -15.13 -15.25 14.74
N LEU A 304 -16.44 -15.08 14.90
CA LEU A 304 -17.36 -16.20 15.16
C LEU A 304 -17.41 -17.22 14.01
N VAL A 305 -17.36 -16.75 12.76
CA VAL A 305 -17.32 -17.64 11.58
C VAL A 305 -15.97 -18.36 11.51
N ASP A 306 -14.88 -17.67 11.77
CA ASP A 306 -13.53 -18.22 11.74
C ASP A 306 -13.34 -19.30 12.81
N GLU A 307 -13.76 -19.03 14.05
CA GLU A 307 -13.73 -19.99 15.17
C GLU A 307 -14.59 -21.23 14.87
N ALA A 308 -15.78 -21.05 14.29
CA ALA A 308 -16.64 -22.16 13.89
C ALA A 308 -15.99 -23.01 12.78
N CYS A 309 -15.29 -22.40 11.82
CA CYS A 309 -14.56 -23.13 10.77
C CYS A 309 -13.39 -23.93 11.35
N ALA A 310 -12.62 -23.32 12.26
CA ALA A 310 -11.52 -23.98 12.94
C ALA A 310 -12.01 -25.19 13.77
N ASN A 311 -13.12 -25.05 14.49
CA ASN A 311 -13.71 -26.12 15.30
C ASN A 311 -14.20 -27.31 14.45
N VAL A 312 -14.74 -27.07 13.25
CA VAL A 312 -15.18 -28.16 12.36
C VAL A 312 -14.01 -28.94 11.76
N ARG A 313 -12.84 -28.30 11.62
CA ARG A 313 -11.64 -28.93 11.06
C ARG A 313 -10.94 -29.88 12.03
N VAL A 314 -10.99 -29.57 13.33
CA VAL A 314 -10.39 -30.36 14.42
C VAL A 314 -11.25 -31.60 14.69
#